data_AF-A0A453EF95-F1
#
_entry.id   AF-A0A453EF95-F1
#
_cell.length_a   1.000
_cell.length_b   1.000
_cell.length_c   1.000
_cell.angle_alpha   90.00
_cell.angle_beta   90.00
_cell.angle_gamma   90.00
#
_symmetry.space_group_name_H-M   'P 1'
#
loop_
_entity.id
_entity.type
_entity.pdbx_description
1 polymer ?
#
loop_
_entity_poly.entity_id
_entity_poly.type
_entity_poly.pdbx_seq_one_letter_code
_entity_poly.pdbx_strand_id
1 'polypeptide(L)'
;MLNGYGAPLQIYQHLEYHEDTGPGSILCVGSEWHRYPSSFFVPSYISEVRWIDDGFRGLLPFPFNETLGGTTAAPSYFNTKNKASDKQYLKDIGACNLLMELDLRRPYPSRGNDLSTWETLASLPFLDRQLSPALYRSFFIPYQWEHKNVFGLYKLLRRLPTDQGQLKANSSGGHAAFASVS
;
A
#
# COMPACT_ATOMS: atom_id res chain seq x y z
N MET A 1 1.33 3.05 -24.67
CA MET A 1 2.27 2.39 -23.74
C MET A 1 3.01 3.49 -22.97
N LEU A 2 2.86 3.56 -21.64
CA LEU A 2 3.58 4.50 -20.78
C LEU A 2 4.79 3.77 -20.18
N ASN A 3 5.97 3.89 -20.80
CA ASN A 3 7.16 3.17 -20.38
C ASN A 3 7.75 3.80 -19.10
N GLY A 4 7.95 2.99 -18.06
CA GLY A 4 8.59 3.40 -16.80
C GLY A 4 7.72 4.20 -15.82
N TYR A 5 6.51 4.62 -16.23
CA TYR A 5 5.62 5.46 -15.41
C TYR A 5 4.21 4.87 -15.19
N GLY A 6 3.92 3.67 -15.71
CA GLY A 6 2.62 3.03 -15.58
C GLY A 6 2.38 2.28 -14.26
N ALA A 7 3.44 1.94 -13.53
CA ALA A 7 3.36 1.05 -12.35
C ALA A 7 2.37 1.53 -11.27
N PRO A 8 2.29 2.82 -10.89
CA PRO A 8 1.35 3.25 -9.86
C PRO A 8 -0.13 3.13 -10.23
N LEU A 9 -0.47 3.11 -11.51
CA LEU A 9 -1.85 2.88 -11.94
C LEU A 9 -2.14 1.38 -12.05
N GLN A 10 -1.19 0.62 -12.61
CA GLN A 10 -1.36 -0.81 -12.86
C GLN A 10 -1.33 -1.65 -11.59
N ILE A 11 -0.50 -1.33 -10.60
CA ILE A 11 -0.38 -2.17 -9.39
C ILE A 11 -1.69 -2.21 -8.59
N TYR A 12 -2.47 -1.12 -8.57
CA TYR A 12 -3.72 -1.06 -7.81
C TYR A 12 -4.80 -1.96 -8.41
N GLN A 13 -4.72 -2.26 -9.71
CA GLN A 13 -5.63 -3.21 -10.36
C GLN A 13 -5.46 -4.63 -9.78
N HIS A 14 -4.29 -4.97 -9.26
CA HIS A 14 -4.08 -6.27 -8.63
C HIS A 14 -4.85 -6.44 -7.32
N LEU A 15 -5.32 -5.35 -6.69
CA LEU A 15 -6.15 -5.45 -5.47
C LEU A 15 -7.43 -6.25 -5.73
N GLU A 16 -7.96 -6.26 -6.94
CA GLU A 16 -9.19 -7.00 -7.30
C GLU A 16 -9.05 -8.52 -7.11
N TYR A 17 -7.83 -9.07 -7.09
CA TYR A 17 -7.57 -10.51 -7.01
C TYR A 17 -7.31 -11.02 -5.59
N HIS A 18 -7.40 -10.15 -4.57
CA HIS A 18 -6.94 -10.45 -3.21
C HIS A 18 -8.02 -10.26 -2.14
N GLU A 19 -9.28 -10.54 -2.49
CA GLU A 19 -10.41 -10.56 -1.55
C GLU A 19 -10.21 -11.57 -0.41
N ASP A 20 -9.36 -12.59 -0.61
CA ASP A 20 -8.96 -13.58 0.39
C ASP A 20 -8.21 -12.98 1.59
N THR A 21 -7.74 -11.73 1.47
CA THR A 21 -7.25 -10.94 2.62
C THR A 21 -8.33 -10.71 3.68
N GLY A 22 -9.60 -10.75 3.27
CA GLY A 22 -10.77 -10.67 4.15
C GLY A 22 -11.42 -9.29 4.20
N PRO A 23 -12.72 -9.23 4.55
CA PRO A 23 -13.46 -7.98 4.65
C PRO A 23 -12.94 -7.11 5.79
N GLY A 24 -12.95 -5.80 5.60
CA GLY A 24 -12.44 -4.85 6.60
C GLY A 24 -10.95 -4.59 6.50
N SER A 25 -10.26 -5.13 5.50
CA SER A 25 -8.81 -5.01 5.32
C SER A 25 -8.34 -3.56 5.25
N ILE A 26 -7.14 -3.30 5.76
CA ILE A 26 -6.49 -1.98 5.70
C ILE A 26 -5.40 -2.00 4.63
N LEU A 27 -5.49 -1.06 3.68
CA LEU A 27 -4.45 -0.81 2.69
C LEU A 27 -3.53 0.31 3.17
N CYS A 28 -2.27 -0.01 3.42
CA CYS A 28 -1.26 0.95 3.81
C CYS A 28 -0.45 1.45 2.62
N VAL A 29 -0.13 2.75 2.62
CA VAL A 29 0.68 3.40 1.58
C VAL A 29 1.76 4.25 2.25
N GLY A 30 2.98 4.15 1.74
CA GLY A 30 4.14 4.89 2.25
C GLY A 30 4.34 6.28 1.66
N SER A 31 5.60 6.66 1.46
CA SER A 31 6.03 7.98 1.01
C SER A 31 5.51 8.36 -0.38
N GLU A 32 5.14 7.36 -1.19
CA GLU A 32 4.59 7.52 -2.52
C GLU A 32 3.07 7.74 -2.56
N TRP A 33 2.46 8.16 -1.45
CA TRP A 33 1.02 8.46 -1.35
C TRP A 33 0.49 9.35 -2.48
N HIS A 34 1.29 10.29 -2.98
CA HIS A 34 0.92 11.21 -4.06
C HIS A 34 0.73 10.51 -5.43
N ARG A 35 1.07 9.21 -5.51
CA ARG A 35 0.82 8.35 -6.68
C ARG A 35 -0.40 7.46 -6.54
N TYR A 36 -1.04 7.49 -5.38
CA TYR A 36 -2.34 6.85 -5.16
C TYR A 36 -3.37 7.43 -6.15
N PRO A 37 -3.94 6.61 -7.05
CA PRO A 37 -4.72 7.13 -8.17
C PRO A 37 -6.07 7.69 -7.73
N SER A 38 -6.82 6.93 -6.93
CA SER A 38 -8.12 7.30 -6.35
C SER A 38 -8.67 6.17 -5.48
N SER A 39 -9.60 6.48 -4.58
CA SER A 39 -10.41 5.48 -3.87
C SER A 39 -11.36 4.70 -4.78
N PHE A 40 -11.63 5.18 -6.00
CA PHE A 40 -12.37 4.41 -7.00
C PHE A 40 -11.67 3.12 -7.43
N PHE A 41 -10.35 3.02 -7.24
CA PHE A 41 -9.56 1.83 -7.57
C PHE A 41 -9.31 0.93 -6.35
N VAL A 42 -10.01 1.17 -5.24
CA VAL A 42 -9.89 0.38 -4.01
C VAL A 42 -11.14 -0.50 -3.88
N PRO A 43 -11.01 -1.84 -3.95
CA PRO A 43 -12.14 -2.75 -3.82
C PRO A 43 -12.84 -2.64 -2.46
N SER A 44 -14.12 -2.99 -2.41
CA SER A 44 -14.99 -2.82 -1.23
C SER A 44 -14.60 -3.64 0.00
N TYR A 45 -13.83 -4.73 -0.16
CA TYR A 45 -13.33 -5.51 0.98
C TYR A 45 -12.27 -4.73 1.79
N ILE A 46 -11.66 -3.70 1.20
CA ILE A 46 -10.72 -2.79 1.87
C ILE A 46 -11.53 -1.66 2.50
N SER A 47 -11.51 -1.58 3.82
CA SER A 47 -12.31 -0.60 4.57
C SER A 47 -11.71 0.80 4.56
N GLU A 48 -10.38 0.89 4.59
CA GLU A 48 -9.67 2.17 4.64
C GLU A 48 -8.29 2.11 4.01
N VAL A 49 -7.87 3.25 3.47
CA VAL A 49 -6.49 3.52 3.05
C VAL A 49 -5.80 4.35 4.12
N ARG A 50 -4.66 3.88 4.61
CA ARG A 50 -3.91 4.50 5.70
C ARG A 50 -2.46 4.78 5.30
N TRP A 51 -1.87 5.77 5.94
CA TRP A 51 -0.52 6.21 5.64
C TRP A 51 0.45 5.70 6.70
N ILE A 52 1.57 5.14 6.28
CA ILE A 52 2.66 4.79 7.21
C ILE A 52 3.70 5.90 7.24
N ASP A 53 4.42 6.04 8.35
CA ASP A 53 5.57 6.95 8.39
C ASP A 53 6.72 6.34 7.61
N ASP A 54 6.95 6.90 6.43
CA ASP A 54 8.01 6.50 5.50
C ASP A 54 8.87 7.70 5.11
N GLY A 55 8.94 8.71 5.99
CA GLY A 55 9.81 9.88 5.81
C GLY A 55 9.19 11.05 5.04
N PHE A 56 7.97 10.94 4.52
CA PHE A 56 7.22 12.12 4.02
C PHE A 56 6.91 13.05 5.19
N ARG A 57 7.11 14.37 5.04
CA ARG A 57 6.97 15.36 6.12
C ARG A 57 5.97 16.49 5.83
N GLY A 58 5.09 16.30 4.86
CA GLY A 58 3.95 17.18 4.59
C GLY A 58 2.66 16.72 5.27
N LEU A 59 1.58 17.50 5.18
CA LEU A 59 0.25 16.99 5.50
C LEU A 59 -0.17 15.95 4.46
N LEU A 60 -0.77 14.87 4.94
CA LEU A 60 -1.34 13.81 4.10
C LEU A 60 -2.82 14.07 3.83
N PRO A 61 -3.42 13.42 2.83
CA PRO A 61 -4.88 13.35 2.73
C PRO A 61 -5.47 12.71 4.00
N PHE A 62 -6.70 13.07 4.37
CA PHE A 62 -7.42 12.40 5.45
C PHE A 62 -8.70 11.78 4.88
N PRO A 63 -9.23 10.71 5.50
CA PRO A 63 -10.44 10.06 5.03
C PRO A 63 -11.63 11.01 4.98
N PHE A 64 -12.42 10.93 3.93
CA PHE A 64 -13.67 11.68 3.80
C PHE A 64 -14.63 11.29 4.93
N ASN A 65 -15.23 12.29 5.56
CA ASN A 65 -16.23 12.09 6.60
C ASN A 65 -17.27 13.22 6.55
N GLU A 66 -18.49 12.90 6.13
CA GLU A 66 -19.60 13.86 6.01
C GLU A 66 -19.92 14.55 7.33
N THR A 67 -19.89 13.80 8.44
CA THR A 67 -20.19 14.33 9.79
C THR A 67 -19.17 15.36 10.27
N LEU A 68 -17.96 15.36 9.69
CA LEU A 68 -16.91 16.33 9.99
C LEU A 68 -16.87 17.50 9.00
N GLY A 69 -17.82 17.56 8.05
CA GLY A 69 -17.88 18.60 7.01
C GLY A 69 -17.41 18.14 5.62
N GLY A 70 -17.16 16.85 5.41
CA GLY A 70 -16.80 16.29 4.11
C GLY A 70 -15.55 16.97 3.53
N THR A 71 -15.68 17.60 2.36
CA THR A 71 -14.57 18.28 1.66
C THR A 71 -14.14 19.60 2.30
N THR A 72 -14.95 20.18 3.20
CA THR A 72 -14.58 21.41 3.93
C THR A 72 -13.99 21.12 5.31
N ALA A 73 -13.93 19.85 5.71
CA ALA A 73 -13.41 19.45 7.00
C ALA A 73 -11.92 19.85 7.14
N ALA A 74 -11.61 20.53 8.23
CA ALA A 74 -10.26 20.98 8.57
C ALA A 74 -9.92 20.48 9.98
N PRO A 75 -9.41 19.25 10.12
CA PRO A 75 -9.07 18.69 11.42
C PRO A 75 -8.08 19.60 12.17
N SER A 76 -8.18 19.67 13.50
CA SER A 76 -7.37 20.58 14.33
C SER A 76 -5.86 20.38 14.24
N TYR A 77 -5.42 19.24 13.70
CA TYR A 77 -4.02 18.92 13.49
C TYR A 77 -3.47 19.36 12.12
N PHE A 78 -4.32 19.94 11.26
CA PHE A 78 -3.88 20.61 10.06
C PHE A 78 -3.27 21.97 10.40
N ASN A 79 -2.31 22.39 9.60
CA ASN A 79 -1.60 23.65 9.80
C ASN A 79 -1.36 24.36 8.47
N THR A 80 -1.20 25.68 8.53
CA THR A 80 -1.03 26.56 7.37
C THR A 80 0.34 26.47 6.69
N LYS A 81 1.23 25.61 7.18
CA LYS A 81 2.59 25.43 6.67
C LYS A 81 2.78 24.10 5.95
N ASN A 82 1.70 23.33 5.76
CA ASN A 82 1.74 21.99 5.20
C ASN A 82 2.78 21.08 5.90
N LYS A 83 2.96 21.23 7.22
CA LYS A 83 3.87 20.39 8.01
C LYS A 83 3.17 19.11 8.41
N ALA A 84 3.90 17.99 8.39
CA ALA A 84 3.38 16.70 8.87
C ALA A 84 2.78 16.80 10.27
N SER A 85 1.76 15.97 10.49
CA SER A 85 1.17 15.74 11.79
C SER A 85 1.25 14.26 12.13
N ASP A 86 1.76 13.95 13.32
CA ASP A 86 1.85 12.59 13.83
C ASP A 86 0.50 11.89 13.98
N LYS A 87 -0.61 12.63 13.92
CA LYS A 87 -1.96 12.08 13.96
C LYS A 87 -2.40 11.49 12.61
N GLN A 88 -1.67 11.73 11.53
CA GLN A 88 -2.03 11.23 10.19
C GLN A 88 -1.39 9.88 9.85
N TYR A 89 -0.29 9.53 10.50
CA TYR A 89 0.34 8.23 10.31
C TYR A 89 -0.34 7.17 11.16
N LEU A 90 -0.52 5.99 10.58
CA LEU A 90 -0.88 4.78 11.30
C LEU A 90 0.25 4.45 12.29
N LYS A 91 -0.10 4.30 13.56
CA LYS A 91 0.88 4.04 14.64
C LYS A 91 1.35 2.60 14.67
N ASP A 92 0.43 1.68 14.45
CA ASP A 92 0.73 0.26 14.40
C ASP A 92 0.65 -0.23 12.96
N ILE A 93 1.82 -0.43 12.33
CA ILE A 93 1.90 -1.06 11.01
C ILE A 93 1.41 -2.52 11.05
N GLY A 94 1.33 -3.11 12.25
CA GLY A 94 0.64 -4.36 12.59
C GLY A 94 -0.75 -4.47 11.98
N ALA A 95 -1.48 -3.36 11.96
CA ALA A 95 -2.85 -3.29 11.49
C ALA A 95 -2.97 -3.35 9.96
N CYS A 96 -1.90 -3.13 9.20
CA CYS A 96 -1.93 -3.19 7.74
C CYS A 96 -2.09 -4.65 7.27
N ASN A 97 -3.14 -4.94 6.48
CA ASN A 97 -3.28 -6.23 5.80
C ASN A 97 -2.55 -6.22 4.46
N LEU A 98 -2.62 -5.09 3.76
CA LEU A 98 -1.96 -4.86 2.48
C LEU A 98 -1.05 -3.64 2.57
N LEU A 99 0.05 -3.64 1.80
CA LEU A 99 1.00 -2.54 1.75
C LEU A 99 1.45 -2.27 0.31
N MET A 100 1.29 -1.02 -0.13
CA MET A 100 1.92 -0.50 -1.33
C MET A 100 3.29 0.09 -0.96
N GLU A 101 4.35 -0.47 -1.54
CA GLU A 101 5.72 -0.04 -1.28
C GLU A 101 6.50 0.19 -2.57
N LEU A 102 7.27 1.29 -2.60
CA LEU A 102 8.25 1.54 -3.64
C LEU A 102 9.64 1.13 -3.15
N ASP A 103 10.18 0.08 -3.74
CA ASP A 103 11.51 -0.45 -3.48
C ASP A 103 12.50 0.08 -4.53
N LEU A 104 13.24 1.13 -4.15
CA LEU A 104 14.34 1.68 -4.93
C LEU A 104 15.69 1.31 -4.28
N ARG A 105 16.76 1.39 -5.07
CA ARG A 105 18.14 1.27 -4.55
C ARG A 105 18.47 2.45 -3.64
N ARG A 106 18.14 2.34 -2.36
CA ARG A 106 18.33 3.32 -1.29
C ARG A 106 18.97 2.63 -0.08
N PRO A 107 19.62 3.37 0.84
CA PRO A 107 20.28 2.77 2.01
C PRO A 107 19.31 2.23 3.07
N TYR A 108 18.00 2.44 2.91
CA TYR A 108 16.97 1.93 3.80
C TYR A 108 16.36 0.66 3.21
N PRO A 109 16.20 -0.41 3.99
CA PRO A 109 15.61 -1.66 3.49
C PRO A 109 14.11 -1.48 3.19
N SER A 110 13.64 -2.08 2.09
CA SER A 110 12.21 -2.26 1.80
C SER A 110 11.61 -3.24 2.83
N ARG A 111 10.41 -2.93 3.32
CA ARG A 111 9.66 -3.79 4.26
C ARG A 111 9.33 -5.13 3.63
N GLY A 112 9.08 -5.17 2.32
CA GLY A 112 8.88 -6.41 1.56
C GLY A 112 10.08 -7.36 1.54
N ASN A 113 11.26 -6.94 2.03
CA ASN A 113 12.40 -7.84 2.22
C ASN A 113 12.26 -8.70 3.50
N ASP A 114 11.40 -8.32 4.44
CA ASP A 114 11.05 -9.16 5.58
C ASP A 114 10.00 -10.20 5.19
N LEU A 115 10.48 -11.34 4.72
CA LEU A 115 9.66 -12.47 4.28
C LEU A 115 8.95 -13.19 5.44
N SER A 116 9.26 -12.86 6.70
CA SER A 116 8.54 -13.39 7.86
C SER A 116 7.25 -12.62 8.14
N THR A 117 7.17 -11.37 7.66
CA THR A 117 6.01 -10.50 7.84
C THR A 117 5.22 -10.29 6.56
N TRP A 118 5.89 -10.27 5.40
CA TRP A 118 5.29 -9.85 4.12
C TRP A 118 5.47 -10.88 3.01
N GLU A 119 4.40 -11.10 2.27
CA GLU A 119 4.37 -11.81 1.00
C GLU A 119 4.21 -10.80 -0.14
N THR A 120 4.98 -10.95 -1.22
CA THR A 120 4.81 -10.12 -2.42
C THR A 120 3.73 -10.71 -3.31
N LEU A 121 2.60 -10.00 -3.44
CA LEU A 121 1.48 -10.39 -4.29
C LEU A 121 1.68 -9.98 -5.75
N ALA A 122 2.22 -8.78 -5.97
CA ALA A 122 2.55 -8.26 -7.29
C ALA A 122 3.73 -7.30 -7.23
N SER A 123 4.49 -7.20 -8.32
CA SER A 123 5.59 -6.26 -8.47
C SER A 123 5.70 -5.77 -9.90
N LEU A 124 5.78 -4.45 -10.09
CA LEU A 124 5.94 -3.83 -11.40
C LEU A 124 7.23 -3.00 -11.45
N PRO A 125 7.94 -2.97 -12.59
CA PRO A 125 9.12 -2.14 -12.76
C PRO A 125 8.77 -0.66 -12.65
N PHE A 126 9.54 0.08 -11.87
CA PHE A 126 9.34 1.50 -11.62
C PHE A 126 10.63 2.27 -11.96
N LEU A 127 10.54 3.28 -12.83
CA LEU A 127 11.72 4.05 -13.23
C LEU A 127 12.24 4.92 -12.08
N ASP A 128 13.49 4.71 -11.68
CA ASP A 128 14.16 5.54 -10.68
C ASP A 128 14.63 6.85 -11.32
N ARG A 129 13.85 7.91 -11.11
CA ARG A 129 14.16 9.25 -11.63
C ARG A 129 15.54 9.74 -11.20
N GLN A 130 15.96 9.45 -9.97
CA GLN A 130 17.18 10.01 -9.39
C GLN A 130 18.42 9.36 -9.99
N LEU A 131 18.36 8.05 -10.26
CA LEU A 131 19.48 7.29 -10.80
C LEU A 131 19.46 7.15 -12.33
N SER A 132 18.36 7.54 -12.99
CA SER A 132 18.23 7.50 -14.45
C SER A 132 18.63 8.84 -15.11
N PRO A 133 19.41 8.83 -16.21
CA PRO A 133 19.76 10.05 -16.94
C PRO A 133 18.53 10.77 -17.49
N ALA A 134 18.57 12.11 -17.51
CA ALA A 134 17.44 12.94 -17.92
C ALA A 134 16.92 12.64 -19.33
N LEU A 135 17.82 12.40 -20.29
CA LEU A 135 17.45 12.10 -21.68
C LEU A 135 16.61 10.82 -21.77
N TYR A 136 17.10 9.73 -21.18
CA TYR A 136 16.47 8.40 -21.31
C TYR A 136 15.24 8.24 -20.41
N ARG A 137 15.14 8.96 -19.29
CA ARG A 137 13.89 8.91 -18.49
C ARG A 137 12.76 9.74 -19.08
N SER A 138 13.08 10.75 -19.89
CA SER A 138 12.08 11.64 -20.51
C SER A 138 11.64 11.15 -21.90
N PHE A 139 12.52 10.48 -22.64
CA PHE A 139 12.27 10.04 -24.02
C PHE A 139 12.56 8.56 -24.20
N PHE A 140 11.66 7.87 -24.90
CA PHE A 140 11.87 6.49 -25.30
C PHE A 140 12.79 6.44 -26.53
N ILE A 141 14.05 6.00 -26.32
CA ILE A 141 15.03 5.80 -27.38
C ILE A 141 15.15 4.28 -27.63
N PRO A 142 14.75 3.76 -28.81
CA PRO A 142 14.77 2.34 -29.10
C PRO A 142 16.15 1.70 -28.84
N TYR A 143 16.13 0.47 -28.31
CA TYR A 143 17.31 -0.33 -27.91
C TYR A 143 18.16 0.26 -26.79
N GLN A 144 18.06 1.57 -26.50
CA GLN A 144 18.85 2.26 -25.49
C GLN A 144 18.13 2.48 -24.16
N TRP A 145 16.82 2.72 -24.23
CA TRP A 145 16.03 3.17 -23.11
C TRP A 145 16.12 2.25 -21.88
N GLU A 146 16.02 0.93 -22.09
CA GLU A 146 16.01 -0.04 -21.00
C GLU A 146 17.36 -0.10 -20.29
N HIS A 147 18.46 -0.23 -21.04
CA HIS A 147 19.79 -0.40 -20.43
C HIS A 147 20.40 0.91 -19.90
N LYS A 148 19.87 2.07 -20.29
CA LYS A 148 20.34 3.38 -19.80
C LYS A 148 19.58 3.87 -18.57
N ASN A 149 18.38 3.35 -18.32
CA ASN A 149 17.60 3.72 -17.15
C ASN A 149 17.82 2.74 -16.01
N VAL A 150 17.55 3.23 -14.80
CA VAL A 150 17.57 2.44 -13.58
C VAL A 150 16.13 2.21 -13.13
N PHE A 151 15.83 0.98 -12.74
CA PHE A 151 14.52 0.60 -12.24
C PHE A 151 14.61 0.09 -10.81
N GLY A 152 13.57 0.37 -10.03
CA GLY A 152 13.21 -0.36 -8.83
C GLY A 152 11.88 -1.09 -9.04
N LEU A 153 11.23 -1.47 -7.95
CA LEU A 153 9.98 -2.22 -7.97
C LEU A 153 8.90 -1.47 -7.19
N TYR A 154 7.72 -1.36 -7.79
CA TYR A 154 6.51 -0.96 -7.07
C TYR A 154 5.75 -2.23 -6.71
N LYS A 155 5.65 -2.52 -5.42
CA LYS A 155 5.17 -3.80 -4.89
C LYS A 155 3.83 -3.64 -4.19
N LEU A 156 2.94 -4.61 -4.40
CA LEU A 156 1.81 -4.89 -3.54
C LEU A 156 2.19 -6.06 -2.64
N LEU A 157 2.13 -5.83 -1.33
CA LEU A 157 2.50 -6.80 -0.31
C LEU A 157 1.27 -7.18 0.52
N ARG A 158 1.20 -8.44 0.95
CA ARG A 158 0.25 -8.95 1.93
C ARG A 158 0.96 -9.29 3.23
N ARG A 159 0.36 -8.92 4.35
CA ARG A 159 0.87 -9.31 5.66
C ARG A 159 0.56 -10.77 5.94
N LEU A 160 1.56 -11.53 6.37
CA LEU A 160 1.39 -12.91 6.80
C LEU A 160 0.64 -12.96 8.13
N PRO A 161 -0.25 -13.96 8.33
CA PRO A 161 -0.88 -14.18 9.63
C PRO A 161 0.19 -14.45 10.69
N THR A 162 0.16 -13.72 11.80
CA THR A 162 0.89 -14.13 13.00
C THR A 162 0.21 -15.39 13.54
N ASP A 163 0.97 -16.41 13.98
CA ASP A 163 0.47 -17.72 14.44
C ASP A 163 -0.72 -17.67 15.44
N GLN A 164 -0.90 -16.54 16.13
CA GLN A 164 -2.04 -16.29 17.03
C GLN A 164 -3.41 -16.15 16.32
N GLY A 165 -3.45 -15.80 15.03
CA GLY A 165 -4.67 -15.69 14.24
C GLY A 165 -5.23 -17.04 13.77
N GLN A 166 -4.34 -18.01 13.51
CA GLN A 166 -4.70 -19.35 13.05
C GLN A 166 -5.34 -20.20 14.17
N LEU A 167 -4.90 -19.98 15.42
CA LEU A 167 -5.50 -20.59 16.61
C LEU A 167 -6.95 -20.13 16.86
N LYS A 168 -7.29 -18.87 16.56
CA LYS A 168 -8.66 -18.36 16.72
C LYS A 168 -9.61 -18.87 15.64
N ALA A 169 -9.15 -18.99 14.39
CA ALA A 169 -9.94 -19.55 13.28
C ALA A 169 -10.28 -21.04 13.48
N ASN A 170 -9.36 -21.82 14.08
CA ASN A 170 -9.63 -23.22 14.41
C ASN A 170 -10.51 -23.42 15.65
N SER A 171 -10.65 -22.42 16.52
CA SER A 171 -11.50 -22.53 17.73
C SER A 171 -12.98 -22.24 17.50
N SER A 172 -13.36 -21.59 16.40
CA SER A 172 -14.75 -21.22 16.10
C SER A 172 -15.51 -22.24 15.24
N GLY A 173 -14.84 -23.30 14.76
CA GLY A 173 -15.44 -24.33 13.88
C GLY A 173 -15.96 -25.59 14.56
N GLY A 174 -15.92 -25.69 15.89
CA GLY A 174 -16.20 -26.94 16.63
C GLY A 174 -17.46 -26.92 17.48
N HIS A 175 -18.65 -26.84 16.88
CA HIS A 175 -19.92 -27.25 17.53
C HIS A 175 -20.76 -28.03 16.51
N ALA A 176 -20.36 -29.27 16.22
CA ALA A 176 -21.23 -30.26 15.60
C ALA A 176 -21.84 -31.13 16.72
N ALA A 177 -23.16 -31.03 16.85
CA ALA A 177 -23.96 -31.70 17.87
C ALA A 177 -23.85 -33.23 17.77
N PHE A 178 -23.64 -33.87 18.92
CA PHE A 178 -23.81 -35.30 19.11
C PHE A 178 -25.30 -35.58 19.32
N ALA A 179 -25.98 -36.17 18.34
CA ALA A 179 -27.31 -36.74 18.50
C ALA A 179 -27.18 -38.27 18.53
N SER A 180 -27.34 -38.84 19.72
CA SER A 180 -27.49 -40.28 19.93
C SER A 180 -28.91 -40.68 19.52
N VAL A 181 -29.05 -41.74 18.72
CA VAL A 181 -30.33 -42.39 18.45
C VAL A 181 -30.29 -43.78 19.09
N SER A 182 -31.30 -44.04 19.91
CA SER A 182 -31.63 -45.33 20.53
C SER A 182 -32.23 -46.33 19.55
#